data_AF-A0A523BJ79-F1
#
_entry.id   AF-A0A523BJ79-F1
#
_cell.length_a   1.000
_cell.length_b   1.000
_cell.length_c   1.000
_cell.angle_alpha   90.00
_cell.angle_beta   90.00
_cell.angle_gamma   90.00
#
_symmetry.space_group_name_H-M   'P 1'
#
loop_
_entity.id
_entity.type
_entity.pdbx_description
1 polymer ?
#
loop_
_entity_poly.entity_id
_entity_poly.type
_entity_poly.pdbx_seq_one_letter_code
_entity_poly.pdbx_strand_id
1 'polypeptide(L)'
;LNKSDVEVVKLDENELITRCRNPCPILKLSLILNVDTKISCRIVSEPVCKYVLHKLNSHLVFQRNYNHIRPYSDSCEERIYLEKGVSD
;
A
#
# COMPACT_ATOMS: atom_id res chain seq x y z
N LEU A 1 -14.62 -7.91 -0.16
CA LEU A 1 -14.17 -6.64 -0.77
C LEU A 1 -15.11 -6.33 -1.91
N ASN A 2 -15.70 -5.14 -1.90
CA ASN A 2 -16.50 -4.67 -3.03
C ASN A 2 -15.55 -4.14 -4.10
N LYS A 3 -15.94 -4.23 -5.39
CA LYS A 3 -15.10 -3.68 -6.49
C LYS A 3 -14.80 -2.19 -6.31
N SER A 4 -15.70 -1.44 -5.67
CA SER A 4 -15.52 -0.02 -5.35
C SER A 4 -14.49 0.26 -4.25
N ASP A 5 -14.06 -0.75 -3.51
CA ASP A 5 -13.11 -0.57 -2.41
C ASP A 5 -11.67 -0.35 -2.90
N VAL A 6 -11.38 -0.71 -4.16
CA VAL A 6 -10.06 -0.57 -4.77
C VAL A 6 -10.22 0.00 -6.16
N GLU A 7 -9.59 1.14 -6.39
CA GLU A 7 -9.49 1.79 -7.69
C GLU A 7 -8.10 1.53 -8.27
N VAL A 8 -8.02 1.13 -9.54
CA VAL A 8 -6.76 1.03 -10.28
C VAL A 8 -6.50 2.39 -10.94
N VAL A 9 -5.51 3.13 -10.43
CA VAL A 9 -5.12 4.44 -10.94
C VAL A 9 -4.21 4.29 -12.16
N LYS A 10 -3.34 3.28 -12.13
CA LYS A 10 -2.41 2.95 -13.22
C LYS A 10 -2.16 1.45 -13.24
N LEU A 11 -2.11 0.88 -14.44
CA LEU A 11 -1.65 -0.48 -14.67
C LEU A 11 -0.92 -0.54 -16.01
N ASP A 12 0.38 -0.84 -15.96
CA ASP A 12 1.20 -1.14 -17.14
C ASP A 12 2.10 -2.37 -16.87
N GLU A 13 3.02 -2.66 -17.79
CA GLU A 13 3.91 -3.82 -17.73
C GLU A 13 4.87 -3.82 -16.53
N ASN A 14 5.14 -2.65 -15.94
CA ASN A 14 6.15 -2.47 -14.90
C ASN A 14 5.57 -1.97 -13.57
N GLU A 15 4.33 -1.52 -13.57
CA GLU A 15 3.77 -0.78 -12.44
C GLU A 15 2.25 -0.91 -12.31
N LEU A 16 1.81 -1.11 -11.07
CA LEU A 16 0.43 -0.99 -10.61
C LEU A 16 0.35 0.09 -9.53
N ILE A 17 -0.56 1.04 -9.69
CA ILE A 17 -0.93 2.01 -8.65
C ILE A 17 -2.40 1.83 -8.33
N THR A 18 -2.72 1.65 -7.05
CA THR A 18 -4.10 1.51 -6.56
C THR A 18 -4.43 2.55 -5.49
N ARG A 19 -5.72 2.87 -5.38
CA ARG A 19 -6.31 3.64 -4.28
C ARG A 19 -7.31 2.79 -3.53
N CYS A 20 -7.00 2.51 -2.28
CA CYS A 20 -7.70 1.57 -1.43
C CYS A 20 -8.56 2.31 -0.39
N ARG A 21 -9.87 2.05 -0.43
CA ARG A 21 -10.91 2.58 0.48
C ARG A 21 -11.51 1.49 1.37
N ASN A 22 -11.12 0.23 1.19
CA ASN A 22 -11.53 -0.91 2.00
C ASN A 22 -11.38 -0.65 3.51
N PRO A 23 -12.21 -1.28 4.36
CA PRO A 23 -12.06 -1.25 5.81
C PRO A 23 -10.61 -1.58 6.21
N CYS A 24 -10.02 -0.71 7.02
CA CYS A 24 -8.61 -0.82 7.42
C CYS A 24 -8.52 -0.92 8.96
N PRO A 25 -8.13 -2.09 9.51
CA PRO A 25 -7.99 -2.25 10.95
C PRO A 25 -6.87 -1.38 11.52
N ILE A 26 -5.82 -1.12 10.75
CA ILE A 26 -4.72 -0.23 11.16
C ILE A 26 -5.24 1.19 11.36
N LEU A 27 -5.95 1.75 10.37
CA LEU A 27 -6.57 3.08 10.49
C LEU A 27 -7.51 3.14 11.69
N LYS A 28 -8.41 2.15 11.84
CA LYS A 28 -9.37 2.11 12.94
C LYS A 28 -8.66 2.15 14.30
N LEU A 29 -7.64 1.32 14.49
CA LEU A 29 -6.89 1.27 15.75
C LEU A 29 -6.05 2.52 15.98
N SER A 30 -5.38 3.05 14.95
CA SER A 30 -4.63 4.31 15.03
C SER A 30 -5.52 5.47 15.50
N LEU A 31 -6.74 5.58 14.97
CA LEU A 31 -7.71 6.59 15.41
C LEU A 31 -8.16 6.40 16.86
N ILE A 32 -8.45 5.16 17.28
CA ILE A 32 -8.87 4.85 18.66
C ILE A 32 -7.75 5.17 19.66
N LEU A 33 -6.50 4.85 19.31
CA LEU A 33 -5.34 5.03 20.18
C LEU A 33 -4.70 6.41 20.07
N ASN A 34 -5.25 7.30 19.24
CA ASN A 34 -4.68 8.62 18.92
C ASN A 34 -3.21 8.56 18.47
N VAL A 35 -2.87 7.59 17.62
CA VAL A 35 -1.56 7.40 17.02
C VAL A 35 -1.61 7.82 15.56
N ASP A 36 -0.56 8.49 15.06
CA ASP A 36 -0.45 8.84 13.65
C ASP A 36 -0.52 7.57 12.78
N THR A 37 -1.52 7.53 11.90
CA THR A 37 -1.74 6.39 10.98
C THR A 37 -0.55 6.18 10.04
N LYS A 38 0.20 7.23 9.68
CA LYS A 38 1.43 7.09 8.90
C LYS A 38 2.48 6.26 9.63
N ILE A 39 2.63 6.48 10.93
CA ILE A 39 3.56 5.74 11.78
C ILE A 39 3.11 4.28 11.91
N SER A 40 1.84 4.04 12.26
CA SER A 40 1.30 2.68 12.39
C SER A 40 1.40 1.89 11.09
N CYS A 41 1.04 2.49 9.94
CA CYS A 41 1.15 1.84 8.63
C CYS A 41 2.59 1.51 8.26
N ARG A 42 3.56 2.39 8.56
CA ARG A 42 4.98 2.18 8.24
C ARG A 42 5.60 1.05 9.04
N ILE A 43 5.18 0.88 10.28
CA ILE A 43 5.73 -0.14 11.19
C ILE A 43 5.02 -1.49 11.01
N VAL A 44 3.69 -1.48 10.83
CA VAL A 44 2.89 -2.71 10.93
C VAL A 44 2.48 -3.24 9.55
N SER A 45 2.01 -2.36 8.65
CA SER A 45 1.38 -2.80 7.39
C SER A 45 2.39 -2.93 6.24
N GLU A 46 3.16 -1.88 5.98
CA GLU A 46 4.05 -1.85 4.82
C GLU A 46 5.13 -2.95 4.84
N PRO A 47 5.78 -3.29 5.98
CA PRO A 47 6.77 -4.36 6.01
C PRO A 47 6.19 -5.73 5.66
N VAL A 48 4.95 -6.01 6.09
CA VAL A 48 4.25 -7.26 5.75
C VAL A 48 3.96 -7.32 4.25
N CYS A 49 3.47 -6.23 3.65
CA CYS A 49 3.24 -6.17 2.20
C CYS A 49 4.53 -6.38 1.41
N LYS A 50 5.62 -5.72 1.81
CA LYS A 50 6.95 -5.91 1.21
C LYS A 50 7.42 -7.36 1.33
N TYR A 51 7.31 -7.96 2.51
CA TYR A 51 7.71 -9.33 2.74
C TYR A 51 6.96 -10.33 1.85
N VAL A 52 5.63 -10.22 1.80
CA VAL A 52 4.79 -11.12 1.00
C VAL A 52 5.12 -10.99 -0.49
N LEU A 53 5.19 -9.76 -1.01
CA LEU A 53 5.49 -9.54 -2.43
C LEU A 53 6.89 -10.02 -2.80
N HIS A 54 7.89 -9.76 -1.96
CA HIS A 54 9.25 -10.26 -2.17
C HIS A 54 9.33 -11.80 -2.16
N LYS A 55 8.47 -12.49 -1.38
CA LYS A 55 8.38 -13.95 -1.40
C LYS A 55 7.71 -14.51 -2.65
N LEU A 56 6.81 -13.74 -3.27
CA LEU A 56 6.18 -14.13 -4.53
C LEU A 56 7.13 -13.90 -5.72
N ASN A 57 7.83 -12.78 -5.73
CA ASN A 57 8.86 -12.45 -6.71
C ASN A 57 9.80 -11.42 -6.10
N SER A 58 11.10 -11.75 -6.03
CA SER A 58 12.11 -10.90 -5.41
C SER A 58 12.27 -9.53 -6.06
N HIS A 59 11.87 -9.39 -7.32
CA HIS A 59 11.91 -8.14 -8.07
C HIS A 59 10.68 -7.26 -7.87
N LEU A 60 9.62 -7.73 -7.18
CA LEU A 60 8.46 -6.91 -6.86
C LEU A 60 8.74 -6.01 -5.65
N VAL A 61 8.57 -4.71 -5.85
CA VAL A 61 8.70 -3.70 -4.80
C VAL A 61 7.34 -3.15 -4.45
N PHE A 62 7.05 -3.10 -3.15
CA PHE A 62 5.85 -2.45 -2.60
C PHE A 62 6.22 -1.12 -1.97
N GLN A 63 5.45 -0.07 -2.27
CA GLN A 63 5.59 1.23 -1.66
C GLN A 63 4.22 1.84 -1.34
N ARG A 64 4.10 2.41 -0.15
CA ARG A 64 2.91 3.17 0.26
C ARG A 64 3.15 4.67 0.06
N ASN A 65 2.17 5.38 -0.51
CA ASN A 65 2.24 6.83 -0.64
C ASN A 65 1.75 7.51 0.65
N TYR A 66 2.68 7.94 1.51
CA TYR A 66 2.35 8.62 2.78
C TYR A 66 1.87 10.07 2.63
N ASN A 67 1.88 10.61 1.40
CA ASN A 67 1.23 11.88 1.09
C ASN A 67 -0.25 11.70 0.72
N HIS A 68 -0.69 10.47 0.39
CA HIS A 68 -2.08 10.13 0.07
C HIS A 68 -2.54 8.91 0.89
N ILE A 69 -2.78 9.13 2.19
CA ILE A 69 -3.16 8.08 3.13
C ILE A 69 -4.22 8.57 4.11
N ARG A 70 -5.21 7.72 4.41
CA ARG A 70 -6.24 8.02 5.42
C ARG A 70 -5.61 8.15 6.82
N PRO A 71 -6.11 9.06 7.69
CA PRO A 71 -7.28 9.93 7.48
C PRO A 71 -6.98 11.26 6.76
N TYR A 72 -5.74 11.48 6.32
CA TYR A 72 -5.31 12.74 5.68
C TYR A 72 -5.70 12.87 4.20
N SER A 73 -6.32 11.82 3.64
CA SER A 73 -6.87 11.75 2.28
C SER A 73 -8.10 10.84 2.28
N ASP A 74 -8.82 10.74 1.15
CA ASP A 74 -10.04 9.92 1.00
C ASP A 74 -9.75 8.42 0.86
N SER A 75 -8.53 8.07 0.46
CA SER A 75 -8.06 6.70 0.24
C SER A 75 -6.60 6.52 0.68
N CYS A 76 -6.11 5.29 0.59
CA CYS A 76 -4.68 5.00 0.72
C CYS A 76 -4.13 4.63 -0.65
N GLU A 77 -3.16 5.38 -1.15
CA GLU A 77 -2.49 5.06 -2.42
C GLU A 77 -1.27 4.18 -2.19
N GLU A 78 -1.13 3.15 -3.00
CA GLU A 78 -0.02 2.20 -2.94
C GLU A 78 0.42 1.80 -4.34
N ARG A 79 1.68 1.40 -4.44
CA ARG A 79 2.38 1.11 -5.67
C ARG A 79 3.07 -0.25 -5.56
N ILE A 80 2.89 -1.07 -6.58
CA ILE A 80 3.68 -2.28 -6.81
C ILE A 80 4.41 -2.08 -8.14
N TYR A 81 5.73 -2.29 -8.16
CA TYR A 81 6.53 -2.13 -9.38
C TYR A 81 7.70 -3.12 -9.44
N LEU A 82 8.22 -3.34 -10.63
CA LEU A 82 9.43 -4.14 -10.83
C LEU A 82 10.69 -3.30 -10.57
N GLU A 83 11.61 -3.84 -9.78
CA GLU A 83 12.93 -3.24 -9.59
C GLU A 83 13.71 -3.30 -10.92
N LYS A 84 14.09 -2.14 -11.45
CA LYS A 84 14.88 -2.06 -12.68
C LYS A 84 16.33 -2.38 -12.37
N GLY A 85 16.82 -3.56 -12.78
CA GLY A 85 18.23 -3.91 -12.58
C GLY A 85 18.63 -5.38 -12.65
N VAL A 86 17.72 -6.33 -12.89
CA VAL A 86 18.10 -7.73 -13.13
C VAL A 86 17.80 -8.08 -14.57
N SER A 87 18.80 -7.87 -15.42
CA SER A 87 18.96 -8.64 -16.65
C SER A 87 19.13 -10.12 -16.26
N ASP A 88 18.35 -10.99 -16.88
CA ASP A 88 18.53 -12.45 -16.85
C ASP A 88 19.97 -12.85 -17.23
#